data_AF-A0A538NUR7-F1
#
_entry.id   AF-A0A538NUR7-F1
#
_cell.length_a   1.000
_cell.length_b   1.000
_cell.length_c   1.000
_cell.angle_alpha   90.00
_cell.angle_beta   90.00
_cell.angle_gamma   90.00
#
_symmetry.space_group_name_H-M   'P 1'
#
loop_
_entity.id
_entity.type
_entity.pdbx_description
1 polymer ?
#
loop_
_entity_poly.entity_id
_entity_poly.type
_entity_poly.pdbx_seq_one_letter_code
_entity_poly.pdbx_strand_id
1 'polypeptide(L)'
;MNKPRRLANAASTLPEALIAVVLVATFFASIFELNAVCLRCIDASKESLAAVQSVQDRSEVLRNLAFSDLTNTSFVQNLMNTAANPAPFSKKATEVVTISKYPTPNGVTKFTRAPNGTVTTDSIATDLGTGLLKVDVQDSWTMTVGGRSRIEQTSSIISNGTKK
;
A
#
# COMPACT_ATOMS: atom_id res chain seq x y z
N MET A 1 -2.42 -73.87 -8.55
CA MET A 1 -3.79 -73.35 -8.30
C MET A 1 -3.71 -71.87 -7.92
N ASN A 2 -3.56 -70.93 -8.87
CA ASN A 2 -3.47 -69.46 -8.59
C ASN A 2 -3.92 -68.57 -9.76
N LYS A 3 -4.39 -69.15 -10.87
CA LYS A 3 -4.76 -68.43 -12.11
C LYS A 3 -5.90 -67.41 -11.96
N PRO A 4 -7.03 -67.70 -11.26
CA PRO A 4 -8.15 -66.75 -11.18
C PRO A 4 -7.81 -65.51 -10.33
N ARG A 5 -7.00 -65.67 -9.26
CA ARG A 5 -6.48 -64.54 -8.46
C ARG A 5 -5.57 -63.61 -9.25
N ARG A 6 -4.73 -64.15 -10.15
CA ARG A 6 -3.85 -63.33 -11.00
C ARG A 6 -4.62 -62.47 -12.02
N LEU A 7 -5.69 -63.01 -12.61
CA LEU A 7 -6.53 -62.28 -13.56
C LEU A 7 -7.36 -61.19 -12.89
N ALA A 8 -7.90 -61.46 -11.70
CA ALA A 8 -8.60 -60.46 -10.90
C ALA A 8 -7.68 -59.28 -10.50
N ASN A 9 -6.45 -59.56 -10.08
CA ASN A 9 -5.47 -58.52 -9.74
C ASN A 9 -5.03 -57.71 -10.98
N ALA A 10 -4.87 -58.35 -12.14
CA ALA A 10 -4.52 -57.64 -13.38
C ALA A 10 -5.65 -56.74 -13.90
N ALA A 11 -6.91 -57.06 -13.59
CA ALA A 11 -8.06 -56.24 -13.96
C ALA A 11 -8.20 -54.98 -13.09
N SER A 12 -7.75 -55.01 -11.82
CA SER A 12 -7.81 -53.87 -10.90
C SER A 12 -6.60 -52.93 -10.98
N THR A 13 -5.45 -53.39 -11.50
CA THR A 13 -4.21 -52.59 -11.55
C THR A 13 -4.29 -51.38 -12.47
N LEU A 14 -5.07 -51.44 -13.56
CA LEU A 14 -5.18 -50.31 -14.50
C LEU A 14 -6.01 -49.15 -13.93
N PRO A 15 -7.22 -49.37 -13.37
CA PRO A 15 -7.94 -48.32 -12.64
C PRO A 15 -7.15 -47.72 -11.47
N GLU A 16 -6.44 -48.56 -10.70
CA GLU A 16 -5.59 -48.13 -9.59
C GLU A 16 -4.45 -47.22 -10.07
N ALA A 17 -3.76 -47.60 -11.15
CA ALA A 17 -2.71 -46.78 -11.75
C ALA A 17 -3.26 -45.44 -12.28
N LEU A 18 -4.46 -45.42 -12.88
CA LEU A 18 -5.09 -44.19 -13.35
C LEU A 18 -5.43 -43.25 -12.18
N ILE A 19 -5.98 -43.79 -11.08
CA ILE A 19 -6.25 -43.00 -9.88
C ILE A 19 -4.95 -42.45 -9.29
N ALA A 20 -3.90 -43.27 -9.21
CA ALA A 20 -2.60 -42.83 -8.74
C ALA A 20 -2.03 -41.69 -9.60
N VAL A 21 -2.12 -41.78 -10.92
CA VAL A 21 -1.69 -40.72 -11.85
C VAL A 21 -2.49 -39.43 -11.64
N VAL A 22 -3.82 -39.51 -11.46
CA VAL A 22 -4.66 -38.33 -11.18
C VAL A 22 -4.29 -37.67 -9.84
N LEU A 23 -4.03 -38.47 -8.80
CA LEU A 23 -3.59 -37.94 -7.50
C LEU A 23 -2.23 -37.25 -7.61
N VAL A 24 -1.28 -37.84 -8.34
CA VAL A 24 0.03 -37.23 -8.57
C VAL A 24 -0.09 -35.94 -9.41
N ALA A 25 -0.93 -35.93 -10.45
CA ALA A 25 -1.16 -34.75 -11.28
C ALA A 25 -1.78 -33.60 -10.48
N THR A 26 -2.79 -33.88 -9.65
CA THR A 26 -3.42 -32.88 -8.78
C THR A 26 -2.47 -32.38 -7.68
N PHE A 27 -1.59 -33.25 -7.17
CA PHE A 27 -0.53 -32.86 -6.24
C PHE A 27 0.47 -31.90 -6.88
N PHE A 28 0.93 -32.15 -8.11
CA PHE A 28 1.81 -31.20 -8.80
C PHE A 28 1.11 -29.88 -9.11
N ALA A 29 -0.16 -29.93 -9.54
CA ALA A 29 -0.95 -28.71 -9.77
C ALA A 29 -1.10 -27.87 -8.50
N SER A 30 -1.34 -28.49 -7.34
CA SER A 30 -1.48 -27.77 -6.08
C SER A 30 -0.16 -27.13 -5.61
N ILE A 31 0.99 -27.75 -5.87
CA ILE A 31 2.31 -27.15 -5.60
C ILE A 31 2.50 -25.87 -6.44
N PHE A 32 2.15 -25.88 -7.73
CA PHE A 32 2.27 -24.70 -8.57
C PHE A 32 1.34 -23.56 -8.11
N GLU A 33 0.10 -23.88 -7.75
CA GLU A 33 -0.83 -22.88 -7.22
C GLU A 33 -0.36 -22.30 -5.88
N LEU A 34 0.17 -23.13 -4.97
CA LEU A 34 0.72 -22.66 -3.71
C LEU A 34 1.88 -21.68 -3.94
N ASN A 35 2.80 -22.03 -4.84
CA ASN A 35 3.92 -21.15 -5.22
C ASN A 35 3.42 -19.84 -5.83
N ALA A 36 2.39 -19.90 -6.68
CA ALA A 36 1.79 -18.71 -7.26
C ALA A 36 1.18 -17.82 -6.17
N VAL A 37 0.44 -18.37 -5.20
CA VAL A 37 -0.12 -17.62 -4.07
C VAL A 37 0.98 -16.96 -3.23
N CYS A 38 2.06 -17.69 -2.92
CA CYS A 38 3.18 -17.15 -2.15
C CYS A 38 3.80 -15.92 -2.84
N LEU A 39 4.02 -15.98 -4.16
CA LEU A 39 4.56 -14.83 -4.91
C LEU A 39 3.60 -13.62 -4.87
N ARG A 40 2.29 -13.85 -5.02
CA ARG A 40 1.28 -12.79 -4.92
C ARG A 40 1.28 -12.15 -3.52
N CYS A 41 1.42 -12.95 -2.47
CA CYS A 41 1.53 -12.46 -1.10
C CYS A 41 2.80 -11.63 -0.88
N ILE A 42 3.93 -12.05 -1.45
CA ILE A 42 5.20 -11.30 -1.38
C ILE A 42 5.05 -9.94 -2.07
N ASP A 43 4.48 -9.89 -3.27
CA ASP A 43 4.31 -8.63 -4.00
C ASP A 43 3.34 -7.68 -3.29
N ALA A 44 2.22 -8.19 -2.77
CA ALA A 44 1.30 -7.43 -1.94
C ALA A 44 1.98 -6.87 -0.68
N SER A 45 2.86 -7.66 -0.05
CA SER A 45 3.60 -7.24 1.15
C SER A 45 4.63 -6.16 0.84
N LYS A 46 5.32 -6.25 -0.30
CA LYS A 46 6.24 -5.20 -0.77
C LYS A 46 5.51 -3.88 -1.02
N GLU A 47 4.36 -3.92 -1.66
CA GLU A 47 3.55 -2.72 -1.88
C GLU A 47 3.06 -2.12 -0.56
N SER A 48 2.62 -2.96 0.39
CA SER A 48 2.22 -2.49 1.72
C SER A 48 3.37 -1.86 2.50
N LEU A 49 4.57 -2.45 2.47
CA LEU A 49 5.73 -1.90 3.14
C LEU A 49 6.17 -0.57 2.50
N ALA A 50 6.13 -0.49 1.17
CA ALA A 50 6.45 0.74 0.45
C ALA A 50 5.45 1.87 0.80
N ALA A 51 4.17 1.55 0.98
CA ALA A 51 3.16 2.51 1.42
C ALA A 51 3.43 3.03 2.84
N VAL A 52 3.72 2.14 3.79
CA VAL A 52 4.05 2.52 5.18
C VAL A 52 5.30 3.42 5.19
N GLN A 53 6.34 3.05 4.44
CA GLN A 53 7.54 3.86 4.36
C GLN A 53 7.27 5.22 3.71
N SER A 54 6.49 5.27 2.63
CA SER A 54 6.15 6.52 1.94
C SER A 54 5.38 7.50 2.85
N VAL A 55 4.34 7.01 3.52
CA VAL A 55 3.55 7.80 4.48
C VAL A 55 4.40 8.28 5.65
N GLN A 56 5.28 7.43 6.17
CA GLN A 56 6.18 7.80 7.27
C GLN A 56 7.24 8.81 6.83
N ASP A 57 7.89 8.60 5.69
CA ASP A 57 8.90 9.52 5.14
C ASP A 57 8.28 10.91 4.93
N ARG A 58 7.06 10.99 4.35
CA ARG A 58 6.36 12.27 4.19
C ARG A 58 6.00 12.91 5.51
N SER A 59 5.44 12.12 6.43
CA SER A 59 5.06 12.61 7.75
C SER A 59 6.27 13.17 8.50
N GLU A 60 7.43 12.51 8.39
CA GLU A 60 8.68 12.98 8.99
C GLU A 60 9.20 14.26 8.36
N VAL A 61 9.14 14.38 7.03
CA VAL A 61 9.50 15.62 6.33
C VAL A 61 8.60 16.77 6.78
N LEU A 62 7.28 16.57 6.82
CA LEU A 62 6.31 17.59 7.25
C LEU A 62 6.49 17.95 8.73
N ARG A 63 6.74 16.96 9.60
CA ARG A 63 7.08 17.17 11.01
C ARG A 63 8.37 17.96 11.18
N ASN A 64 9.31 17.84 10.25
CA ASN A 64 10.60 18.54 10.27
C ASN A 64 10.57 19.95 9.64
N LEU A 65 9.49 20.38 8.97
CA LEU A 65 9.34 21.75 8.48
C LEU A 65 9.17 22.81 9.58
N ALA A 66 9.68 24.02 9.36
CA ALA A 66 9.33 25.16 10.20
C ALA A 66 7.81 25.38 10.18
N PHE A 67 7.24 25.86 11.28
CA PHE A 67 5.79 26.03 11.38
C PHE A 67 5.27 27.02 10.32
N SER A 68 6.03 28.09 10.03
CA SER A 68 5.74 29.05 8.96
C SER A 68 5.63 28.39 7.58
N ASP A 69 6.52 27.45 7.29
CA ASP A 69 6.56 26.74 6.01
C ASP A 69 5.42 25.73 5.91
N LEU A 70 5.09 25.07 7.01
CA LEU A 70 3.97 24.12 7.10
C LEU A 70 2.61 24.81 6.90
N THR A 71 2.48 26.08 7.32
CA THR A 71 1.29 26.89 7.06
C THR A 71 1.27 27.56 5.67
N ASN A 72 2.39 27.53 4.94
CA ASN A 72 2.50 28.15 3.63
C ASN A 72 2.10 27.15 2.53
N THR A 73 0.93 27.39 1.93
CA THR A 73 0.36 26.52 0.88
C THR A 73 1.32 26.28 -0.28
N SER A 74 1.99 27.32 -0.79
CA SER A 74 2.90 27.21 -1.92
C SER A 74 4.16 26.40 -1.56
N PHE A 75 4.63 26.53 -0.32
CA PHE A 75 5.79 25.76 0.14
C PHE A 75 5.46 24.27 0.21
N VAL A 76 4.35 23.91 0.87
CA VAL A 76 3.93 22.51 0.97
C VAL A 76 3.59 21.92 -0.41
N GLN A 77 2.95 22.69 -1.29
CA GLN A 77 2.70 22.25 -2.66
C GLN A 77 4.00 21.96 -3.42
N ASN A 78 5.01 22.84 -3.30
CA ASN A 78 6.31 22.63 -3.93
C ASN A 78 7.06 21.41 -3.36
N LEU A 79 6.96 21.17 -2.05
CA LEU A 79 7.50 19.98 -1.40
C LEU A 79 6.90 18.69 -1.98
N MET A 80 5.59 18.70 -2.23
CA MET A 80 4.85 17.55 -2.77
C MET A 80 5.24 17.19 -4.22
N ASN A 81 5.89 18.09 -4.97
CA ASN A 81 6.35 17.75 -6.33
C ASN A 81 7.33 16.56 -6.32
N THR A 82 8.15 16.49 -5.27
CA THR A 82 9.03 15.34 -5.02
C THR A 82 8.25 14.27 -4.27
N ALA A 83 8.27 13.04 -4.76
CA ALA A 83 7.67 11.91 -4.05
C ALA A 83 8.36 11.73 -2.67
N ALA A 84 7.59 11.32 -1.66
CA ALA A 84 8.12 11.04 -0.33
C ALA A 84 9.23 9.98 -0.37
N ASN A 85 9.04 8.97 -1.23
CA ASN A 85 10.00 7.92 -1.49
C ASN A 85 10.18 7.74 -3.01
N PRO A 86 11.42 7.68 -3.54
CA PRO A 86 11.67 7.51 -4.98
C PRO A 86 11.40 6.08 -5.48
N ALA A 87 10.97 5.16 -4.62
CA ALA A 87 10.62 3.80 -5.00
C ALA A 87 9.56 3.78 -6.13
N PRO A 88 9.56 2.75 -6.98
CA PRO A 88 8.56 2.59 -8.05
C PRO A 88 7.10 2.65 -7.57
N PHE A 89 6.84 2.35 -6.30
CA PHE A 89 5.55 2.49 -5.65
C PHE A 89 4.94 3.89 -5.81
N SER A 90 5.76 4.96 -5.75
CA SER A 90 5.30 6.36 -5.92
C SER A 90 4.69 6.66 -7.29
N LYS A 91 4.93 5.81 -8.29
CA LYS A 91 4.34 5.90 -9.64
C LYS A 91 3.00 5.17 -9.76
N LYS A 92 2.55 4.53 -8.68
CA LYS A 92 1.26 3.81 -8.58
C LYS A 92 0.35 4.41 -7.52
N ALA A 93 0.92 4.98 -6.46
CA ALA A 93 0.18 5.55 -5.36
C ALA A 93 -0.28 6.99 -5.65
N THR A 94 -1.46 7.33 -5.15
CA THR A 94 -1.92 8.71 -4.99
C THR A 94 -1.72 9.11 -3.55
N GLU A 95 -0.89 10.12 -3.34
CA GLU A 95 -0.56 10.66 -2.03
C GLU A 95 -1.44 11.88 -1.75
N VAL A 96 -2.01 11.96 -0.56
CA VAL A 96 -2.86 13.04 -0.10
C VAL A 96 -2.35 13.56 1.22
N VAL A 97 -2.08 14.86 1.28
CA VAL A 97 -1.70 15.56 2.53
C VAL A 97 -2.80 16.54 2.89
N THR A 98 -3.35 16.40 4.09
CA THR A 98 -4.38 17.29 4.63
C THR A 98 -3.87 17.96 5.89
N ILE A 99 -3.91 19.28 5.92
CA ILE A 99 -3.49 20.11 7.04
C ILE A 99 -4.70 20.87 7.56
N SER A 100 -4.92 20.82 8.87
CA SER A 100 -6.03 21.51 9.51
C SER A 100 -5.63 22.08 10.87
N LYS A 101 -6.30 23.14 11.28
CA LYS A 101 -6.17 23.69 12.64
C LYS A 101 -6.63 22.66 13.67
N TYR A 102 -5.89 22.52 14.77
CA TYR A 102 -6.24 21.65 15.89
C TYR A 102 -6.49 22.48 17.18
N PRO A 103 -7.45 22.11 18.04
CA PRO A 103 -8.37 20.98 17.97
C PRO A 103 -9.61 21.20 17.11
N THR A 104 -9.94 22.46 16.80
CA THR A 104 -11.14 22.81 16.04
C THR A 104 -10.73 23.31 14.65
N PRO A 105 -10.96 22.51 13.59
CA PRO A 105 -10.65 22.90 12.22
C PRO A 105 -11.44 24.13 11.77
N ASN A 106 -10.82 24.98 10.94
CA ASN A 106 -11.49 26.07 10.24
C ASN A 106 -11.16 25.99 8.74
N GLY A 107 -11.77 25.00 8.08
CA GLY A 107 -11.36 24.53 6.76
C GLY A 107 -10.14 23.61 6.82
N VAL A 108 -9.76 23.08 5.66
CA VAL A 108 -8.61 22.20 5.49
C VAL A 108 -7.80 22.66 4.28
N THR A 109 -6.48 22.61 4.39
CA THR A 109 -5.59 22.73 3.25
C THR A 109 -5.24 21.33 2.79
N LYS A 110 -5.63 20.97 1.57
CA LYS A 110 -5.46 19.62 1.05
C LYS A 110 -4.70 19.64 -0.27
N PHE A 111 -3.70 18.77 -0.36
CA PHE A 111 -2.91 18.53 -1.55
C PHE A 111 -3.06 17.08 -1.99
N THR A 112 -3.16 16.87 -3.30
CA THR A 112 -3.13 15.54 -3.90
C THR A 112 -1.98 15.46 -4.89
N ARG A 113 -1.12 14.46 -4.74
CA ARG A 113 -0.09 14.09 -5.70
C ARG A 113 -0.52 12.81 -6.40
N ALA A 114 -0.82 12.93 -7.68
CA ALA A 114 -1.20 11.81 -8.52
C ALA A 114 0.01 10.91 -8.86
N PRO A 115 -0.23 9.65 -9.32
CA PRO A 115 0.85 8.71 -9.64
C PRO A 115 1.80 9.19 -10.75
N ASN A 116 1.33 10.09 -11.63
CA ASN A 116 2.15 10.73 -12.66
C ASN A 116 3.06 11.85 -12.11
N GLY A 117 2.97 12.16 -10.82
CA GLY A 117 3.72 13.21 -10.15
C GLY A 117 3.08 14.59 -10.19
N THR A 118 1.92 14.75 -10.82
CA THR A 118 1.18 16.02 -10.80
C THR A 118 0.64 16.29 -9.40
N VAL A 119 0.87 17.50 -8.89
CA VAL A 119 0.36 17.96 -7.59
C VAL A 119 -0.77 18.97 -7.81
N THR A 120 -1.92 18.74 -7.18
CA THR A 120 -3.04 19.66 -7.12
C THR A 120 -3.27 20.16 -5.71
N THR A 121 -3.63 21.44 -5.59
CA THR A 121 -4.16 22.01 -4.34
C THR A 121 -5.68 21.89 -4.42
N ASP A 122 -6.25 20.97 -3.65
CA ASP A 122 -7.68 20.64 -3.72
C ASP A 122 -8.52 21.63 -2.91
N SER A 123 -7.96 22.14 -1.82
CA SER A 123 -8.59 23.15 -0.96
C SER A 123 -7.55 23.87 -0.11
N ILE A 124 -7.90 25.05 0.37
CA ILE A 124 -7.08 25.87 1.27
C ILE A 124 -7.95 26.22 2.49
N ALA A 125 -7.43 26.00 3.69
CA ALA A 125 -8.11 26.33 4.92
C ALA A 125 -8.32 27.85 5.03
N THR A 126 -9.41 28.27 5.68
CA THR A 126 -9.66 29.68 5.96
C THR A 126 -8.68 30.21 7.02
N ASP A 127 -8.35 29.38 8.01
CA ASP A 127 -7.34 29.67 9.02
C ASP A 127 -6.71 28.37 9.55
N LEU A 128 -5.38 28.26 9.47
CA LEU A 128 -4.62 27.17 10.09
C LEU A 128 -4.21 27.50 11.53
N GLY A 129 -4.28 28.77 11.95
CA GLY A 129 -3.86 29.21 13.27
C GLY A 129 -2.34 29.21 13.46
N THR A 130 -1.89 29.53 14.68
CA THR A 130 -0.47 29.73 15.02
C THR A 130 0.05 28.78 16.09
N GLY A 131 -0.78 27.84 16.54
CA GLY A 131 -0.51 26.98 17.71
C GLY A 131 -0.25 25.52 17.35
N LEU A 132 -1.31 24.78 17.05
CA LEU A 132 -1.29 23.35 16.77
C LEU A 132 -1.97 23.06 15.42
N LEU A 133 -1.34 22.22 14.61
CA LEU A 133 -1.87 21.72 13.35
C LEU A 133 -2.03 20.21 13.43
N LYS A 134 -3.12 19.70 12.87
CA LYS A 134 -3.26 18.29 12.52
C LYS A 134 -2.84 18.10 11.07
N VAL A 135 -1.88 17.21 10.85
CA VAL A 135 -1.41 16.81 9.52
C VAL A 135 -1.73 15.35 9.32
N ASP A 136 -2.57 15.07 8.33
CA ASP A 136 -2.92 13.74 7.88
C ASP A 136 -2.21 13.48 6.55
N VAL A 137 -1.48 12.37 6.47
CA VAL A 137 -0.84 11.89 5.25
C VAL A 137 -1.47 10.55 4.90
N GLN A 138 -1.89 10.40 3.65
CA GLN A 138 -2.55 9.19 3.17
C GLN A 138 -2.02 8.81 1.80
N ASP A 139 -1.61 7.55 1.64
CA ASP A 139 -1.36 6.95 0.33
C ASP A 139 -2.49 6.00 -0.03
N SER A 140 -2.92 6.04 -1.29
CA SER A 140 -3.90 5.11 -1.84
C SER A 140 -3.39 4.49 -3.14
N TRP A 141 -3.54 3.18 -3.28
CA TRP A 141 -3.08 2.45 -4.45
C TRP A 141 -3.94 1.22 -4.72
N THR A 142 -3.91 0.76 -5.96
CA THR A 142 -4.53 -0.51 -6.36
C THR A 142 -3.45 -1.59 -6.44
N MET A 143 -3.65 -2.70 -5.72
CA MET A 143 -2.71 -3.82 -5.73
C MET A 143 -2.53 -4.38 -7.14
N THR A 144 -1.28 -4.62 -7.54
CA THR A 144 -0.97 -5.15 -8.87
C THR A 144 -1.66 -6.49 -9.13
N VAL A 145 -1.73 -7.33 -8.10
CA VAL A 145 -2.43 -8.60 -8.16
C VAL A 145 -3.75 -8.52 -7.42
N GLY A 146 -4.83 -8.96 -8.09
CA GLY A 146 -6.17 -9.00 -7.52
C GLY A 146 -6.91 -7.65 -7.51
N GLY A 147 -6.27 -6.55 -7.95
CA GLY A 147 -6.92 -5.28 -8.24
C GLY A 147 -7.61 -4.61 -7.05
N ARG A 148 -7.25 -4.98 -5.81
CA ARG A 148 -7.87 -4.44 -4.61
C ARG A 148 -7.31 -3.06 -4.30
N SER A 149 -8.19 -2.10 -4.06
CA SER A 149 -7.81 -0.78 -3.56
C SER A 149 -7.36 -0.87 -2.10
N ARG A 150 -6.29 -0.16 -1.77
CA ARG A 150 -5.67 -0.07 -0.45
C ARG A 150 -5.37 1.36 -0.11
N ILE A 151 -5.35 1.61 1.20
CA ILE A 151 -5.07 2.91 1.78
C ILE A 151 -4.14 2.66 2.98
N GLU A 152 -3.12 3.49 3.09
CA GLU A 152 -2.27 3.62 4.27
C GLU A 152 -2.30 5.08 4.71
N GLN A 153 -2.38 5.34 6.02
CA GLN A 153 -2.51 6.70 6.53
C GLN A 153 -1.85 6.88 7.90
N THR A 154 -1.35 8.08 8.14
CA THR A 154 -0.88 8.50 9.46
C THR A 154 -1.37 9.91 9.76
N SER A 155 -1.54 10.18 11.05
CA SER A 155 -1.99 11.47 11.56
C SER A 155 -1.02 11.95 12.63
N SER A 156 -0.60 13.20 12.53
CA SER A 156 0.29 13.83 13.52
C SER A 156 -0.25 15.19 13.95
N ILE A 157 0.01 15.55 15.21
CA ILE A 157 -0.22 16.90 15.72
C ILE A 157 1.14 17.60 15.82
N ILE A 158 1.28 18.71 15.12
CA ILE A 158 2.50 19.50 15.06
C ILE A 158 2.26 20.84 15.76
N SER A 159 3.08 21.14 16.77
CA SER A 159 3.05 22.40 17.50
C SER A 159 4.03 23.43 16.95
N ASN A 160 3.70 24.71 17.08
CA ASN A 160 4.61 25.86 16.85
C ASN A 160 5.67 26.03 17.96
N GLY A 161 6.29 24.92 18.37
CA GLY A 161 7.38 24.91 19.33
C GLY A 161 8.73 25.15 18.65
N THR A 162 9.68 25.73 19.36
CA THR A 162 11.06 25.86 18.89
C THR A 162 11.67 24.46 18.75
N LYS A 163 12.09 24.08 17.54
CA LYS A 163 12.82 22.82 17.34
C LYS A 163 14.21 23.01 17.95
N LYS A 164 14.53 22.17 18.94
CA LYS A 164 15.88 22.10 19.51
C LYS A 164 16.80 21.35 18.56
#